data_AF-A0A536JXB3-F1
#
_entry.id   AF-A0A536JXB3-F1
#
_cell.length_a   1.000
_cell.length_b   1.000
_cell.length_c   1.000
_cell.angle_alpha   90.00
_cell.angle_beta   90.00
_cell.angle_gamma   90.00
#
_symmetry.space_group_name_H-M   'P 1'
#
loop_
_entity.id
_entity.type
_entity.pdbx_description
1 polymer ?
#
loop_
_entity_poly.entity_id
_entity_poly.type
_entity_poly.pdbx_seq_one_letter_code
_entity_poly.pdbx_strand_id
1 'polypeptide(L)' 'MPKPDVFGHLPKQREIEMIHSLEDICDWLGTYRERLRLARPTDRSEVGIVVSQLEARLQVRRAELA' A
#
# COMPACT_ATOMS: atom_id res chain seq x y z
N MET A 1 -7.83 -6.46 -8.77
CA MET A 1 -6.40 -6.74 -8.59
C MET A 1 -6.22 -8.00 -7.77
N PRO A 2 -5.11 -8.75 -7.90
CA PRO A 2 -4.79 -9.78 -6.92
C PRO A 2 -4.70 -9.17 -5.51
N LYS A 3 -5.09 -9.94 -4.48
CA LYS A 3 -4.97 -9.53 -3.08
C LYS A 3 -3.52 -9.13 -2.76
N PRO A 4 -3.28 -8.22 -1.80
CA PRO A 4 -1.92 -7.82 -1.45
C PRO A 4 -1.11 -9.06 -1.09
N ASP A 5 -0.09 -9.35 -1.89
CA ASP A 5 0.75 -10.50 -1.65
C ASP A 5 1.51 -10.28 -0.34
N VAL A 6 1.34 -11.21 0.59
CA VAL A 6 1.97 -11.17 1.91
C VAL A 6 3.45 -11.52 1.79
N PHE A 7 3.87 -12.16 0.70
CA PHE A 7 5.22 -12.72 0.54
C PHE A 7 5.91 -12.25 -0.75
N GLY A 8 6.95 -11.42 -0.58
CA GLY A 8 8.03 -11.24 -1.55
C GLY A 8 7.87 -10.14 -2.60
N HIS A 9 6.65 -9.84 -3.07
CA HIS A 9 6.45 -8.75 -4.04
C HIS A 9 6.11 -7.43 -3.33
N LEU A 10 6.76 -6.35 -3.76
CA LEU A 10 6.34 -4.99 -3.46
C LEU A 10 5.65 -4.42 -4.71
N PRO A 11 4.43 -3.86 -4.58
CA PRO A 11 3.77 -3.27 -5.73
C PRO A 11 4.58 -2.11 -6.27
N LYS A 12 4.62 -2.03 -7.60
CA LYS A 12 5.08 -0.83 -8.29
C LYS A 12 4.05 0.29 -8.11
N GLN A 13 4.49 1.53 -8.26
CA GLN A 13 3.61 2.69 -8.17
C GLN A 13 2.36 2.59 -9.07
N ARG A 14 2.52 2.16 -10.33
CA ARG A 14 1.39 1.96 -11.26
C ARG A 14 0.36 0.95 -10.72
N GLU A 15 0.81 -0.08 -10.02
CA GLU A 15 -0.09 -1.07 -9.43
C GLU A 15 -0.92 -0.42 -8.30
N ILE A 16 -0.32 0.43 -7.48
CA ILE A 16 -1.01 1.18 -6.42
C ILE A 16 -2.02 2.18 -7.00
N GLU A 17 -1.66 2.87 -8.08
CA GLU A 17 -2.55 3.83 -8.77
C GLU A 17 -3.81 3.17 -9.34
N MET A 18 -3.73 1.90 -9.72
CA MET A 18 -4.85 1.10 -10.23
C MET A 18 -5.79 0.57 -9.13
N ILE A 19 -5.50 0.83 -7.85
CA ILE A 19 -6.40 0.48 -6.75
C ILE A 19 -7.46 1.58 -6.64
N HIS A 20 -8.71 1.23 -6.96
CA HIS A 20 -9.81 2.21 -7.04
C HIS A 20 -10.85 2.09 -5.93
N SER A 21 -10.94 0.97 -5.22
CA SER A 21 -11.87 0.85 -4.09
C SER A 21 -11.22 1.36 -2.80
N LEU A 22 -12.01 2.02 -1.94
CA LEU A 22 -11.51 2.44 -0.61
C LEU A 22 -11.16 1.22 0.25
N GLU A 23 -11.94 0.15 0.14
CA GLU A 23 -11.73 -1.11 0.86
C GLU A 23 -10.37 -1.71 0.51
N ASP A 24 -10.06 -1.87 -0.78
CA ASP A 24 -8.77 -2.41 -1.21
C ASP A 24 -7.61 -1.51 -0.74
N ILE A 25 -7.74 -0.18 -0.85
CA ILE A 25 -6.67 0.73 -0.39
C ILE A 25 -6.40 0.53 1.12
N CYS A 26 -7.47 0.40 1.92
CA CYS A 26 -7.36 0.15 3.36
C CYS A 26 -6.75 -1.22 3.69
N ASP A 27 -7.15 -2.28 2.98
CA ASP A 27 -6.62 -3.64 3.16
C ASP A 27 -5.12 -3.69 2.84
N TRP A 28 -4.72 -3.05 1.75
CA TRP A 28 -3.32 -2.92 1.37
C TRP A 28 -2.55 -2.12 2.43
N LEU A 29 -3.08 -0.99 2.90
CA LEU A 29 -2.45 -0.20 3.96
C LEU A 29 -2.24 -1.00 5.24
N GLY A 30 -3.24 -1.77 5.67
CA GLY A 30 -3.13 -2.65 6.83
C GLY A 30 -2.01 -3.67 6.67
N THR A 31 -1.97 -4.32 5.51
CA THR A 31 -0.95 -5.32 5.18
C THR A 31 0.47 -4.73 5.19
N TYR A 32 0.69 -3.60 4.51
CA TYR A 32 2.01 -3.00 4.38
C TYR A 32 2.49 -2.30 5.66
N ARG A 33 1.58 -1.78 6.49
CA ARG A 33 1.93 -1.28 7.83
C ARG A 33 2.39 -2.40 8.75
N GLU A 34 1.73 -3.56 8.71
CA GLU A 34 2.17 -4.71 9.50
C GLU A 34 3.51 -5.26 8.99
N ARG A 35 3.71 -5.31 7.67
CA ARG A 35 5.02 -5.63 7.10
C ARG A 35 6.08 -4.63 7.54
N LEU A 36 5.79 -3.33 7.55
CA LEU A 36 6.73 -2.30 8.00
C LEU A 36 7.11 -2.46 9.47
N ARG A 37 6.14 -2.87 10.30
CA ARG A 37 6.33 -3.14 11.73
C ARG A 37 7.27 -4.32 11.96
N LEU A 38 7.21 -5.34 11.11
CA LEU A 38 8.00 -6.57 11.19
C LEU A 38 9.29 -6.54 10.34
N ALA A 39 9.46 -5.54 9.47
CA ALA A 39 10.54 -5.47 8.51
C ALA A 39 11.92 -5.39 9.18
N ARG A 40 12.89 -6.09 8.58
CA ARG A 40 14.31 -5.89 8.92
C ARG A 40 14.73 -4.47 8.52
N PRO A 41 15.77 -3.90 9.16
CA PRO A 41 16.24 -2.55 8.82
C PRO A 41 16.54 -2.33 7.33
N THR A 42 17.04 -3.36 6.64
CA THR A 42 17.36 -3.34 5.20
C THR A 42 16.13 -3.14 4.32
N ASP A 43 14.98 -3.70 4.72
CA ASP A 43 13.77 -3.77 3.89
C ASP A 43 12.78 -2.66 4.27
N ARG A 44 12.99 -2.04 5.44
CA ARG A 44 12.10 -1.03 6.02
C ARG A 44 11.92 0.19 5.10
N SER A 45 12.97 0.57 4.37
CA SER A 45 12.91 1.69 3.42
C SER A 45 11.93 1.41 2.28
N GLU A 46 12.06 0.25 1.64
CA GLU A 46 11.23 -0.12 0.48
C GLU A 46 9.77 -0.32 0.88
N VAL A 47 9.52 -0.99 2.02
CA VAL A 47 8.16 -1.14 2.55
C VAL A 47 7.57 0.22 2.95
N GLY A 48 8.40 1.13 3.49
CA GLY A 48 7.98 2.49 3.84
C GLY A 48 7.52 3.29 2.61
N ILE A 49 8.21 3.18 1.48
CA ILE A 49 7.82 3.81 0.22
C ILE A 49 6.43 3.34 -0.21
N VAL A 50 6.14 2.03 -0.13
CA VAL A 50 4.82 1.48 -0.48
C VAL A 50 3.73 2.02 0.45
N VAL A 51 3.98 2.09 1.77
CA VAL A 51 3.03 2.68 2.72
C VAL A 51 2.72 4.12 2.36
N SER A 52 3.74 4.96 2.09
CA SER A 52 3.53 6.35 1.71
C SER A 52 2.75 6.50 0.40
N GLN A 53 3.00 5.66 -0.59
CA GLN A 53 2.25 5.66 -1.86
C GLN A 53 0.78 5.29 -1.67
N LEU A 54 0.50 4.27 -0.84
CA LEU A 54 -0.87 3.88 -0.50
C LEU A 54 -1.62 4.96 0.31
N GLU A 55 -0.93 5.65 1.23
CA GLU A 55 -1.50 6.77 1.98
C GLU A 55 -1.87 7.93 1.05
N ALA A 56 -0.98 8.28 0.11
CA ALA A 56 -1.28 9.27 -0.92
C ALA A 56 -2.49 8.86 -1.77
N ARG A 57 -2.56 7.60 -2.19
CA ARG A 57 -3.69 7.08 -2.96
C ARG A 57 -5.00 7.14 -2.18
N LEU A 58 -4.97 6.83 -0.88
CA LEU A 58 -6.13 6.95 0.01
C LEU A 58 -6.66 8.39 0.06
N GLN A 59 -5.77 9.38 0.19
CA GLN A 59 -6.18 10.78 0.22
C GLN A 59 -6.83 11.21 -1.10
N VAL A 60 -6.24 10.84 -2.23
CA VAL A 60 -6.83 11.10 -3.56
C VAL A 60 -8.21 10.45 -3.67
N ARG A 61 -8.34 9.18 -3.28
CA ARG A 61 -9.62 8.47 -3.40
C ARG A 61 -10.70 9.05 -2.48
N ARG A 62 -10.34 9.53 -1.29
CA ARG A 62 -11.27 10.25 -0.40
C ARG A 62 -11.75 11.56 -1.02
N ALA A 63 -10.84 12.31 -1.65
CA ALA A 63 -11.19 13.55 -2.34
C ALA A 63 -12.12 13.31 -3.55
N GLU A 64 -11.95 12.21 -4.28
CA GLU A 64 -12.84 11.82 -5.40
C GLU A 64 -14.28 11.47 -4.95
N LEU A 65 -14.50 11.19 -3.66
CA LEU A 65 -15.79 10.73 -3.11
C LEU A 65 -16.52 11.80 -2.30
N ALA A 66 -15.90 12.97 -2.10
CA ALA A 66 -16.47 14.12 -1.38
C ALA A 66 -17.21 15.07 -2.34
#